data_AF-A0A9E0MXU5-F1
#
_entry.id   AF-A0A9E0MXU5-F1
#
_cell.length_a   1.000
_cell.length_b   1.000
_cell.length_c   1.000
_cell.angle_alpha   90.00
_cell.angle_beta   90.00
_cell.angle_gamma   90.00
#
_symmetry.space_group_name_H-M   'P 1'
#
loop_
_entity.id
_entity.type
_entity.pdbx_description
1 polymer ?
#
loop_
_entity_poly.entity_id
_entity_poly.type
_entity_poly.pdbx_seq_one_letter_code
_entity_poly.pdbx_strand_id
1 'polypeptide(L)'
;INAVKGVEIGDGFGAVPLRGEQNADEIRMSPEGQPVFLSNHAGGILGGISTGQDILVRVAFKPTSSVLIPMQTITRHSMEAEISTKGRHDPCVGLRGVPVVEAMMACVLADHWLRHKAQCL
;
A
#
# COMPACT_ATOMS: atom_id res chain seq x y z
N ILE A 1 -8.05 -5.77 -0.20
CA ILE A 1 -7.98 -5.49 1.25
C ILE A 1 -9.11 -4.53 1.60
N ASN A 2 -9.94 -4.86 2.59
CA ASN A 2 -11.12 -4.07 2.93
C ASN A 2 -10.72 -2.71 3.53
N ALA A 3 -11.56 -1.69 3.32
CA ALA A 3 -11.35 -0.31 3.77
C ALA A 3 -10.13 0.44 3.20
N VAL A 4 -9.28 -0.20 2.39
CA VAL A 4 -8.20 0.50 1.67
C VAL A 4 -8.78 1.46 0.63
N LYS A 5 -8.20 2.67 0.55
CA LYS A 5 -8.56 3.72 -0.42
C LYS A 5 -7.38 4.30 -1.19
N GLY A 6 -6.15 3.98 -0.79
CA GLY A 6 -4.94 4.38 -1.51
C GLY A 6 -3.80 3.40 -1.26
N VAL A 7 -2.93 3.27 -2.25
CA VAL A 7 -1.68 2.50 -2.16
C VAL A 7 -0.60 3.34 -2.82
N GLU A 8 0.56 3.39 -2.17
CA GLU A 8 1.73 4.12 -2.60
C GLU A 8 2.94 3.19 -2.57
N ILE A 9 3.86 3.39 -3.53
CA ILE A 9 5.14 2.70 -3.59
C ILE A 9 6.24 3.74 -3.39
N GLY A 10 7.21 3.44 -2.53
CA GLY A 10 8.29 4.37 -2.18
C GLY A 10 7.76 5.67 -1.59
N ASP A 11 8.14 6.78 -2.20
CA ASP A 11 7.67 8.12 -1.82
C ASP A 11 6.21 8.38 -2.21
N GLY A 12 5.63 7.58 -3.11
CA GLY A 12 4.20 7.63 -3.42
C GLY A 12 3.74 9.00 -3.93
N PHE A 13 2.66 9.53 -3.35
CA PHE A 13 2.19 10.88 -3.68
C PHE A 13 3.18 11.97 -3.21
N GLY A 14 4.10 11.65 -2.29
CA GLY A 14 5.19 12.53 -1.88
C GLY A 14 6.21 12.83 -2.99
N ALA A 15 6.24 12.02 -4.06
CA ALA A 15 7.08 12.28 -5.23
C ALA A 15 6.52 13.37 -6.16
N VAL A 16 5.20 13.62 -6.12
CA VAL A 16 4.51 14.60 -7.00
C VAL A 16 5.11 16.01 -6.96
N PRO A 17 5.43 16.60 -5.78
CA PRO A 17 6.02 17.94 -5.73
C PRO A 17 7.53 17.99 -6.05
N LEU A 18 8.20 16.84 -6.26
CA LEU A 18 9.65 16.79 -6.41
C LEU A 18 10.09 17.09 -7.85
N ARG A 19 11.27 17.70 -8.00
CA ARG A 19 11.96 17.78 -9.30
C ARG A 19 12.60 16.44 -9.63
N GLY A 20 12.86 16.20 -10.91
CA GLY A 20 13.43 14.93 -11.38
C GLY A 20 14.75 14.57 -10.68
N GLU A 21 15.63 15.54 -10.47
CA GLU A 21 16.90 15.32 -9.75
C GLU A 21 16.74 15.03 -8.26
N GLN A 22 15.61 15.39 -7.65
CA GLN A 22 15.33 15.16 -6.24
C GLN A 22 14.69 13.78 -5.99
N ASN A 23 14.03 13.22 -7.00
CA ASN A 23 13.35 11.92 -6.93
C ASN A 23 14.17 10.80 -7.60
N ALA A 24 15.33 11.12 -8.18
CA ALA A 24 16.17 10.15 -8.86
C ALA A 24 16.92 9.29 -7.85
N ASP A 25 16.74 7.96 -7.95
CA ASP A 25 17.59 7.01 -7.23
C ASP A 25 18.91 6.80 -7.99
N GLU A 26 19.93 7.56 -7.60
CA GLU A 26 21.26 7.49 -8.21
C GLU A 26 21.94 6.13 -7.97
N ILE A 27 22.64 5.62 -8.99
CA ILE A 27 23.38 4.36 -8.93
C ILE A 27 24.88 4.63 -8.91
N ARG A 28 25.59 3.97 -7.97
CA ARG A 28 27.05 4.01 -7.85
C ARG A 28 27.61 2.60 -7.69
N MET A 29 28.93 2.47 -7.83
CA MET A 29 29.63 1.21 -7.53
C MET A 29 30.06 1.21 -6.07
N SER A 30 29.79 0.13 -5.35
CA SER A 30 30.34 -0.12 -4.02
C SER A 30 31.84 -0.43 -4.09
N PRO A 31 32.58 -0.34 -2.98
CA PRO A 31 33.98 -0.78 -2.92
C PRO A 31 34.19 -2.24 -3.34
N GLU A 32 33.18 -3.10 -3.18
CA GLU A 32 33.16 -4.50 -3.57
C GLU A 32 32.80 -4.73 -5.04
N GLY A 33 32.62 -3.65 -5.82
CA GLY A 33 32.33 -3.71 -7.25
C GLY A 33 30.89 -4.09 -7.59
N GLN A 34 29.94 -3.88 -6.68
CA GLN A 34 28.51 -4.11 -6.93
C GLN A 34 27.77 -2.78 -7.16
N PRO A 35 26.76 -2.73 -8.06
CA PRO A 35 25.92 -1.54 -8.19
C PRO A 35 25.07 -1.35 -6.92
N VAL A 36 25.04 -0.14 -6.40
CA VAL A 36 24.24 0.26 -5.24
C VAL A 36 23.48 1.55 -5.54
N PHE A 37 22.25 1.61 -5.06
CA PHE A 37 21.44 2.84 -5.09
C PHE A 37 21.75 3.69 -3.87
N LEU A 38 21.82 5.01 -4.05
CA LEU A 38 22.10 5.96 -2.95
C LEU A 38 20.86 6.33 -2.13
N SER A 39 19.67 6.07 -2.66
CA SER A 39 18.35 6.37 -2.08
C SER A 39 17.33 5.32 -2.52
N ASN A 40 16.12 5.35 -1.97
CA ASN A 40 15.05 4.40 -2.30
C ASN A 40 13.68 5.09 -2.52
N HIS A 41 13.67 6.19 -3.28
CA HIS A 41 12.48 6.97 -3.61
C HIS A 41 11.47 6.15 -4.41
N ALA A 42 11.96 5.26 -5.28
CA ALA A 42 11.15 4.32 -6.05
C ALA A 42 10.59 3.16 -5.20
N GLY A 43 10.99 3.03 -3.94
CA GLY A 43 10.48 2.01 -3.02
C GLY A 43 10.77 0.58 -3.47
N GLY A 44 11.98 0.34 -3.97
CA GLY A 44 12.47 -0.96 -4.39
C GLY A 44 11.92 -1.43 -5.72
N ILE A 45 11.10 -0.63 -6.40
CA ILE A 45 10.44 -0.97 -7.67
C ILE A 45 10.66 0.15 -8.70
N LEU A 46 11.52 -0.09 -9.68
CA LEU A 46 11.81 0.85 -10.76
C LEU A 46 11.39 0.26 -12.10
N GLY A 47 10.57 0.99 -12.87
CA GLY A 47 10.02 0.50 -14.14
C GLY A 47 9.17 -0.78 -14.00
N GLY A 48 8.61 -1.03 -12.81
CA GLY A 48 7.86 -2.26 -12.50
C GLY A 48 8.73 -3.48 -12.17
N ILE A 49 10.04 -3.30 -11.98
CA ILE A 49 11.00 -4.36 -11.68
C ILE A 49 11.63 -4.10 -10.32
N SER A 50 11.79 -5.15 -9.52
CA SER A 50 12.46 -5.07 -8.22
C SER A 50 13.93 -4.68 -8.40
N THR A 51 14.41 -3.68 -7.67
CA THR A 51 15.79 -3.18 -7.76
C THR A 51 16.79 -3.92 -6.86
N GLY A 52 16.28 -4.75 -5.94
CA GLY A 52 17.07 -5.40 -4.88
C GLY A 52 17.13 -4.59 -3.58
N GLN A 53 16.61 -3.36 -3.57
CA GLN A 53 16.37 -2.60 -2.34
C GLN A 53 15.07 -3.06 -1.66
N ASP A 54 14.84 -2.60 -0.44
CA ASP A 54 13.59 -2.84 0.28
C ASP A 54 12.39 -2.35 -0.54
N ILE A 55 11.38 -3.22 -0.67
CA ILE A 55 10.11 -2.84 -1.28
C ILE A 55 9.28 -2.09 -0.25
N LEU A 56 9.11 -0.78 -0.49
CA LEU A 56 8.38 0.11 0.40
C LEU A 56 6.98 0.34 -0.15
N VAL A 57 5.96 -0.12 0.60
CA VAL A 57 4.54 0.07 0.25
C VAL A 57 3.82 0.73 1.41
N ARG A 58 3.06 1.79 1.14
CA ARG A 58 2.15 2.42 2.11
C ARG A 58 0.71 2.20 1.67
N VAL A 59 -0.15 1.97 2.65
CA VAL A 59 -1.57 1.66 2.42
C VAL A 59 -2.44 2.58 3.26
N ALA A 60 -3.32 3.32 2.61
CA ALA A 60 -4.25 4.24 3.26
C ALA A 60 -5.60 3.56 3.51
N PHE A 61 -6.01 3.50 4.77
CA PHE A 61 -7.31 2.96 5.19
C PHE A 61 -8.29 4.10 5.46
N LYS A 62 -9.52 3.98 4.95
CA LYS A 62 -10.61 4.85 5.40
C LYS A 62 -11.02 4.50 6.85
N PRO A 63 -11.63 5.45 7.57
CA PRO A 63 -12.27 5.15 8.85
C PRO A 63 -13.33 4.04 8.74
N THR A 64 -13.62 3.41 9.87
CA THR A 64 -14.67 2.37 9.97
C THR A 64 -16.04 2.92 9.54
N SER A 65 -16.84 2.10 8.86
CA SER A 65 -18.19 2.50 8.44
C SER A 65 -19.20 2.44 9.58
N SER A 66 -18.89 1.69 10.65
CA SER A 66 -19.76 1.54 11.82
C SER A 66 -19.49 2.68 12.79
N VAL A 67 -20.40 3.65 12.83
CA VAL A 67 -20.31 4.83 13.67
C VAL A 67 -21.46 4.80 14.69
N LEU A 68 -21.15 5.09 15.95
CA LEU A 68 -22.13 5.10 17.04
C LEU A 68 -23.06 6.33 16.96
N ILE A 69 -22.56 7.43 16.43
CA ILE A 69 -23.33 8.66 16.19
C ILE A 69 -24.39 8.38 15.11
N PRO A 70 -25.66 8.76 15.33
CA PRO A 70 -26.70 8.64 14.31
C PRO A 70 -26.28 9.36 13.01
N MET A 71 -26.43 8.65 11.89
CA MET A 71 -26.17 9.15 10.55
C MET A 71 -27.45 9.07 9.73
N GLN A 72 -27.65 10.03 8.83
CA GLN A 72 -28.76 10.03 7.89
C GLN A 72 -28.62 8.88 6.88
N THR A 73 -29.74 8.26 6.53
CA THR A 73 -29.81 7.19 5.53
C THR A 73 -31.23 7.08 4.95
N ILE A 74 -31.45 6.07 4.11
CA ILE A 74 -32.77 5.73 3.59
C ILE A 74 -33.12 4.28 3.90
N THR A 75 -34.41 4.01 4.08
CA THR A 75 -34.93 2.64 4.12
C THR A 75 -34.94 2.01 2.73
N ARG A 76 -35.17 0.70 2.66
CA ARG A 76 -35.35 -0.01 1.37
C ARG A 76 -36.57 0.46 0.56
N HIS A 77 -37.47 1.23 1.17
CA HIS A 77 -38.63 1.84 0.51
C HIS A 77 -38.39 3.31 0.15
N SER A 78 -37.14 3.77 0.13
CA SER A 78 -36.74 5.14 -0.23
C SER A 78 -37.31 6.23 0.69
N MET A 79 -37.61 5.87 1.94
CA MET A 79 -38.00 6.83 2.97
C MET A 79 -36.77 7.26 3.78
N GLU A 80 -36.67 8.55 4.09
CA GLU A 80 -35.65 9.11 4.99
C GLU A 80 -35.66 8.41 6.36
N ALA A 81 -34.48 8.14 6.88
CA ALA A 81 -34.28 7.47 8.17
C ALA A 81 -32.93 7.86 8.80
N GLU A 82 -32.72 7.42 10.04
CA GLU A 82 -31.41 7.46 10.69
C GLU A 82 -30.93 6.05 10.97
N ILE A 83 -29.61 5.86 10.91
CA ILE A 83 -28.94 4.62 11.28
C ILE A 83 -27.83 4.91 12.28
N SER A 84 -27.74 4.05 13.30
CA SER A 84 -26.63 4.00 14.25
C SER A 84 -26.32 2.53 14.49
N THR A 85 -25.04 2.16 14.32
CA THR A 85 -24.59 0.78 14.53
C THR A 85 -24.21 0.57 15.98
N LYS A 86 -25.00 -0.23 16.72
CA LYS A 86 -24.70 -0.63 18.10
C LYS A 86 -23.99 -1.99 18.11
N GLY A 87 -22.86 -2.10 18.80
CA GLY A 87 -22.12 -3.34 18.93
C GLY A 87 -20.62 -3.15 19.13
N ARG A 88 -19.90 -4.24 19.31
CA ARG A 88 -18.43 -4.23 19.42
C ARG A 88 -17.82 -4.19 18.01
N HIS A 89 -17.56 -2.99 17.53
CA HIS A 89 -16.86 -2.74 16.27
C HIS A 89 -15.48 -2.13 16.53
N ASP A 90 -14.56 -2.36 15.61
CA ASP A 90 -13.22 -1.77 15.73
C ASP A 90 -13.31 -0.25 15.50
N PRO A 91 -12.77 0.58 16.41
CA PRO A 91 -12.66 2.02 16.17
C PRO A 91 -11.63 2.34 15.07
N CYS A 92 -10.69 1.42 14.82
CA CYS A 92 -9.67 1.53 13.78
C CYS A 92 -9.50 0.20 13.06
N VAL A 93 -9.80 0.18 11.75
CA VAL A 93 -9.61 -1.00 10.89
C VAL A 93 -8.16 -1.17 10.42
N GLY A 94 -7.36 -0.10 10.46
CA GLY A 94 -5.99 -0.10 9.96
C GLY A 94 -5.07 -1.06 10.73
N LEU A 95 -5.15 -1.07 12.07
CA LEU A 95 -4.34 -1.96 12.91
C LEU A 95 -4.58 -3.44 12.60
N ARG A 96 -5.85 -3.82 12.38
CA ARG A 96 -6.22 -5.18 11.99
C ARG A 96 -5.96 -5.47 10.51
N GLY A 97 -5.83 -4.42 9.69
CA GLY A 97 -5.51 -4.52 8.28
C GLY A 97 -4.05 -4.86 8.01
N VAL A 98 -3.12 -4.53 8.93
CA VAL A 98 -1.67 -4.76 8.74
C VAL A 98 -1.34 -6.21 8.40
N PRO A 99 -1.78 -7.24 9.15
CA PRO A 99 -1.49 -8.63 8.80
C PRO A 99 -2.07 -9.05 7.44
N VAL A 100 -3.19 -8.44 7.04
CA VAL A 100 -3.79 -8.70 5.72
C VAL A 100 -2.93 -8.08 4.61
N VAL A 101 -2.41 -6.87 4.82
CA VAL A 101 -1.48 -6.23 3.87
C VAL A 101 -0.21 -7.05 3.71
N GLU A 102 0.39 -7.49 4.81
CA GLU A 102 1.59 -8.34 4.79
C GLU A 102 1.34 -9.66 4.05
N ALA A 103 0.23 -10.34 4.35
CA ALA A 103 -0.14 -11.58 3.66
C ALA A 103 -0.34 -11.36 2.15
N MET A 104 -1.05 -10.30 1.75
CA MET A 104 -1.24 -9.97 0.34
C MET A 104 0.09 -9.65 -0.36
N MET A 105 0.99 -8.93 0.31
CA MET A 105 2.32 -8.64 -0.21
C MET A 105 3.14 -9.93 -0.41
N ALA A 106 3.14 -10.82 0.58
CA ALA A 106 3.81 -12.11 0.49
C ALA A 106 3.26 -12.98 -0.66
N CYS A 107 1.94 -13.02 -0.85
CA CYS A 107 1.32 -13.73 -1.98
C CYS A 107 1.77 -13.17 -3.33
N VAL A 108 1.80 -11.85 -3.49
CA VAL A 108 2.23 -11.21 -4.75
C VAL A 108 3.71 -11.49 -5.02
N LEU A 109 4.58 -11.36 -4.03
CA LEU A 109 6.01 -11.64 -4.18
C LEU A 109 6.28 -13.11 -4.52
N ALA A 110 5.60 -14.04 -3.83
CA ALA A 110 5.72 -15.47 -4.12
C ALA A 110 5.27 -15.79 -5.55
N ASP A 111 4.15 -15.22 -6.00
CA ASP A 111 3.65 -15.39 -7.37
C ASP A 111 4.65 -14.86 -8.42
N HIS A 112 5.17 -13.64 -8.24
CA HIS A 112 6.19 -13.09 -9.13
C HIS A 112 7.47 -13.94 -9.17
N TRP A 113 7.93 -14.40 -8.01
CA TRP A 113 9.10 -15.27 -7.93
C TRP A 113 8.88 -16.61 -8.64
N LEU A 114 7.74 -17.26 -8.41
CA LEU A 114 7.39 -18.53 -9.05
C LEU A 114 7.28 -18.39 -10.57
N ARG A 115 6.65 -17.31 -11.07
CA ARG A 115 6.54 -17.03 -12.51
C ARG A 115 7.92 -16.87 -13.15
N HIS A 116 8.81 -16.10 -12.51
CA HIS A 116 10.17 -15.93 -13.01
C HIS A 116 10.94 -17.25 -13.01
N LYS A 117 10.85 -18.04 -11.93
CA LYS A 117 11.46 -19.38 -11.85
C LYS A 117 10.95 -20.30 -12.95
N ALA A 118 9.66 -20.31 -13.24
CA ALA A 118 9.09 -21.19 -14.27
C ALA A 118 9.41 -20.78 -15.72
N GLN A 119 9.78 -19.51 -15.96
CA GLN A 119 10.13 -19.01 -17.28
C GLN A 119 11.63 -19.07 -17.58
N CYS A 120 12.47 -18.98 -16.54
CA CYS A 120 13.92 -18.79 -16.67
C CYS A 120 14.76 -19.94 -16.09
N LEU A 121 14.13 -21.00 -15.56
CA LEU A 121 14.75 -22.30 -15.30
C LEU A 121 14.22 -23.33 -16.31
#